data_AF-A0A383B5F3-F1
#
_entry.id   AF-A0A383B5F3-F1
#
_cell.length_a   1.000
_cell.length_b   1.000
_cell.length_c   1.000
_cell.angle_alpha   90.00
_cell.angle_beta   90.00
_cell.angle_gamma   90.00
#
_symmetry.space_group_name_H-M   'P 1'
#
loop_
_entity.id
_entity.type
_entity.pdbx_description
1 polymer ?
#
loop_
_entity_poly.entity_id
_entity_poly.type
_entity_poly.pdbx_seq_one_letter_code
_entity_poly.pdbx_strand_id
1 'polypeptide(L)'
;MYLFTPIDAPEGPNQSTQRIRWAQSSYSSHHQPAWRIKDRKISNSKLIGPKTSKDITNLPNVNFRADHSYGRLVWSIDGEDYTKQFFPPNLRNMEFTPYSAISEMDYAGVDMGLIHTDHMLVRDVEFLSKCVTEFPSRFKTMVPVDEWDIENNCDKILEKLIYSIKELNLHAIKFHPSLVKDEHKKNWASG
;
A
#
# COMPACT_ATOMS: atom_id res chain seq x y z
N MET A 1 -1.04 -11.79 3.96
CA MET A 1 -1.42 -10.69 4.88
C MET A 1 -0.65 -9.44 4.53
N TYR A 2 -1.04 -8.26 5.02
CA TYR A 2 -0.28 -7.02 4.83
C TYR A 2 0.20 -6.52 6.19
N LEU A 3 1.47 -6.14 6.30
CA LEU A 3 2.01 -5.40 7.44
C LEU A 3 2.44 -4.03 6.93
N PHE A 4 2.24 -2.97 7.68
CA PHE A 4 2.60 -1.64 7.21
C PHE A 4 2.80 -0.68 8.37
N THR A 5 3.77 0.22 8.20
CA THR A 5 3.92 1.44 9.00
C THR A 5 2.81 2.44 8.65
N PRO A 6 2.66 3.54 9.41
CA PRO A 6 1.67 4.56 9.08
C PRO A 6 1.78 5.01 7.62
N ILE A 7 0.64 5.18 6.96
CA ILE A 7 0.51 5.41 5.52
C ILE A 7 1.23 6.68 5.02
N ASP A 8 1.36 7.65 5.92
CA ASP A 8 1.99 8.95 5.73
C ASP A 8 3.43 8.99 6.26
N ALA A 9 3.92 7.89 6.84
CA ALA A 9 5.31 7.77 7.24
C ALA A 9 6.21 7.73 6.00
N PRO A 10 7.36 8.43 6.02
CA PRO A 10 8.38 8.30 5.00
C PRO A 10 8.88 6.85 4.87
N GLU A 11 9.16 6.41 3.63
CA GLU A 11 9.71 5.08 3.36
C GLU A 11 11.00 5.09 2.54
N GLY A 12 11.84 4.09 2.79
CA GLY A 12 13.07 3.82 2.05
C GLY A 12 14.15 4.89 2.22
N PRO A 13 15.27 4.75 1.47
CA PRO A 13 16.44 5.60 1.63
C PRO A 13 16.18 7.07 1.27
N ASN A 14 15.17 7.35 0.45
CA ASN A 14 14.80 8.71 0.05
C ASN A 14 13.70 9.32 0.92
N GLN A 15 13.23 8.63 1.97
CA GLN A 15 12.17 9.11 2.87
C GLN A 15 10.91 9.55 2.08
N SER A 16 10.52 8.73 1.10
CA SER A 16 9.41 9.02 0.19
C SER A 16 8.07 8.99 0.94
N THR A 17 7.21 9.97 0.67
CA THR A 17 5.82 9.99 1.16
C THR A 17 4.81 9.59 0.08
N GLN A 18 5.26 8.98 -1.02
CA GLN A 18 4.39 8.65 -2.17
C GLN A 18 3.25 7.69 -1.83
N ARG A 19 3.36 6.88 -0.76
CA ARG A 19 2.30 5.96 -0.32
C ARG A 19 0.96 6.65 -0.11
N ILE A 20 0.95 7.86 0.44
CA ILE A 20 -0.31 8.59 0.65
C ILE A 20 -0.99 8.98 -0.68
N ARG A 21 -0.21 9.18 -1.75
CA ARG A 21 -0.74 9.47 -3.10
C ARG A 21 -1.33 8.22 -3.73
N TRP A 22 -0.66 7.08 -3.60
CA TRP A 22 -1.24 5.77 -3.96
C TRP A 22 -2.51 5.51 -3.16
N ALA A 23 -2.51 5.87 -1.88
CA ALA A 23 -3.68 5.71 -1.02
C ALA A 23 -4.87 6.52 -1.52
N GLN A 24 -4.66 7.79 -1.84
CA GLN A 24 -5.69 8.66 -2.43
C GLN A 24 -6.26 8.07 -3.72
N SER A 25 -5.39 7.60 -4.62
CA SER A 25 -5.80 6.97 -5.88
C SER A 25 -6.69 5.75 -5.65
N SER A 26 -6.30 4.82 -4.78
CA SER A 26 -7.12 3.63 -4.52
C SER A 26 -8.41 3.96 -3.75
N TYR A 27 -8.40 4.93 -2.83
CA TYR A 27 -9.61 5.36 -2.13
C TYR A 27 -10.68 5.92 -3.08
N SER A 28 -10.24 6.55 -4.18
CA SER A 28 -11.15 7.13 -5.16
C SER A 28 -12.04 6.09 -5.85
N SER A 29 -11.50 4.90 -6.09
CA SER A 29 -12.14 3.82 -6.86
C SER A 29 -12.62 2.65 -5.99
N HIS A 30 -12.22 2.60 -4.72
CA HIS A 30 -12.62 1.52 -3.82
C HIS A 30 -14.14 1.45 -3.58
N HIS A 31 -14.70 0.25 -3.48
CA HIS A 31 -16.14 -0.02 -3.44
C HIS A 31 -16.82 0.43 -2.14
N GLN A 32 -16.10 0.55 -1.03
CA GLN A 32 -16.68 1.02 0.23
C GLN A 32 -17.26 2.45 0.05
N PRO A 33 -18.38 2.80 0.71
CA PRO A 33 -18.97 4.12 0.56
C PRO A 33 -18.09 5.18 1.22
N ALA A 34 -18.01 6.36 0.60
CA ALA A 34 -17.51 7.53 1.32
C ALA A 34 -18.66 8.22 2.05
N TRP A 35 -18.35 8.95 3.12
CA TRP A 35 -19.32 9.78 3.82
C TRP A 35 -18.67 11.03 4.38
N ARG A 36 -19.48 12.06 4.55
CA ARG A 36 -19.10 13.27 5.26
C ARG A 36 -19.02 13.00 6.76
N ILE A 37 -17.96 13.44 7.42
CA ILE A 37 -17.70 13.09 8.83
C ILE A 37 -18.75 13.67 9.77
N LYS A 38 -19.19 14.93 9.55
CA LYS A 38 -20.08 15.64 10.48
C LYS A 38 -21.46 15.00 10.69
N ASP A 39 -22.01 14.39 9.64
CA ASP A 39 -23.40 13.89 9.64
C ASP A 39 -23.57 12.54 8.94
N ARG A 40 -22.46 11.90 8.53
CA ARG A 40 -22.43 10.58 7.89
C ARG A 40 -23.20 10.50 6.58
N LYS A 41 -23.52 11.63 5.94
CA LYS A 41 -24.16 11.64 4.63
C LYS A 41 -23.24 10.98 3.60
N ILE A 42 -23.76 9.97 2.91
CA ILE A 42 -23.03 9.25 1.86
C ILE A 42 -22.58 10.24 0.77
N SER A 43 -21.36 10.04 0.29
CA SER A 43 -20.70 10.86 -0.70
C SER A 43 -19.95 10.00 -1.73
N ASN A 44 -19.51 10.64 -2.81
CA ASN A 44 -18.76 10.01 -3.89
C ASN A 44 -17.25 10.28 -3.73
N SER A 45 -16.44 9.22 -3.72
CA SER A 45 -14.97 9.33 -3.65
C SER A 45 -14.30 9.55 -5.01
N LYS A 46 -15.02 9.49 -6.15
CA LYS A 46 -14.40 9.69 -7.47
C LYS A 46 -13.73 11.07 -7.62
N LEU A 47 -14.19 12.06 -6.85
CA LEU A 47 -13.65 13.43 -6.86
C LEU A 47 -12.20 13.53 -6.37
N ILE A 48 -11.70 12.55 -5.62
CA ILE A 48 -10.32 12.53 -5.13
C ILE A 48 -9.37 11.73 -6.02
N GLY A 49 -9.89 11.09 -7.06
CA GLY A 49 -9.14 10.23 -7.96
C GLY A 49 -8.43 10.99 -9.08
N PRO A 50 -7.45 10.35 -9.74
CA PRO A 50 -6.82 10.93 -10.91
C PRO A 50 -7.78 10.94 -12.11
N LYS A 51 -7.60 11.90 -13.02
CA LYS A 51 -8.37 11.94 -14.29
C LYS A 51 -8.05 10.75 -15.19
N THR A 52 -6.80 10.30 -15.15
CA THR A 52 -6.32 9.09 -15.83
C THR A 52 -6.03 8.03 -14.79
N SER A 53 -6.56 6.82 -14.99
CA SER A 53 -6.37 5.72 -14.04
C SER A 53 -4.88 5.50 -13.72
N LYS A 54 -4.55 5.36 -12.44
CA LYS A 54 -3.19 5.13 -11.91
C LYS A 54 -2.19 6.29 -12.08
N ASP A 55 -2.62 7.46 -12.55
CA ASP A 55 -1.77 8.65 -12.56
C ASP A 55 -1.72 9.29 -11.17
N ILE A 56 -0.85 8.75 -10.30
CA ILE A 56 -0.64 9.33 -8.97
C ILE A 56 0.08 10.68 -8.99
N THR A 57 0.64 11.10 -10.14
CA THR A 57 1.40 12.35 -10.27
C THR A 57 0.47 13.57 -10.43
N ASN A 58 -0.74 13.36 -10.93
CA ASN A 58 -1.74 14.40 -11.18
C ASN A 58 -3.04 14.18 -10.38
N LEU A 59 -2.91 14.10 -9.05
CA LEU A 59 -4.04 13.93 -8.14
C LEU A 59 -4.64 15.29 -7.74
N PRO A 60 -5.97 15.39 -7.55
CA PRO A 60 -6.59 16.57 -6.96
C PRO A 60 -6.01 16.88 -5.58
N ASN A 61 -5.73 18.16 -5.31
CA ASN A 61 -5.35 18.58 -3.96
C ASN A 61 -6.60 18.75 -3.09
N VAL A 62 -6.89 17.73 -2.29
CA VAL A 62 -8.07 17.65 -1.42
C VAL A 62 -7.69 17.54 0.05
N ASN A 63 -6.48 18.01 0.44
CA ASN A 63 -5.96 17.88 1.81
C ASN A 63 -6.07 16.44 2.34
N PHE A 64 -5.68 15.47 1.50
CA PHE A 64 -5.76 14.05 1.81
C PHE A 64 -4.71 13.69 2.86
N ARG A 65 -5.15 13.18 4.02
CA ARG A 65 -4.32 13.05 5.22
C ARG A 65 -4.74 11.86 6.10
N ALA A 66 -3.83 11.42 6.96
CA ALA A 66 -4.13 10.42 7.98
C ALA A 66 -4.81 11.05 9.21
N ASP A 67 -5.80 10.34 9.74
CA ASP A 67 -6.41 10.59 11.05
C ASP A 67 -6.01 9.43 11.97
N HIS A 68 -4.84 9.58 12.61
CA HIS A 68 -4.24 8.55 13.48
C HIS A 68 -5.11 8.20 14.70
N SER A 69 -5.95 9.13 15.15
CA SER A 69 -6.83 8.92 16.30
C SER A 69 -7.95 7.92 15.97
N TYR A 70 -8.41 7.92 14.73
CA TYR A 70 -9.50 7.06 14.26
C TYR A 70 -9.05 5.93 13.32
N GLY A 71 -7.76 5.83 12.99
CA GLY A 71 -7.26 4.79 12.09
C GLY A 71 -7.88 4.86 10.70
N ARG A 72 -8.02 6.06 10.14
CA ARG A 72 -8.62 6.30 8.81
C ARG A 72 -7.90 7.38 8.02
N LEU A 73 -8.24 7.48 6.73
CA LEU A 73 -7.85 8.59 5.86
C LEU A 73 -9.00 9.59 5.71
N VAL A 74 -8.65 10.88 5.66
CA VAL A 74 -9.59 12.00 5.56
C VAL A 74 -9.19 12.90 4.40
N TRP A 75 -10.18 13.47 3.73
CA TRP A 75 -9.99 14.50 2.72
C TRP A 75 -11.06 15.58 2.84
N SER A 76 -10.77 16.76 2.31
CA SER A 76 -11.63 17.94 2.40
C SER A 76 -12.10 18.37 1.01
N ILE A 77 -13.40 18.65 0.87
CA ILE A 77 -14.01 19.23 -0.34
C ILE A 77 -14.92 20.36 0.13
N ASP A 78 -14.73 21.57 -0.41
CA ASP A 78 -15.51 22.77 -0.08
C ASP A 78 -15.62 23.04 1.44
N GLY A 79 -14.51 22.81 2.17
CA GLY A 79 -14.42 23.03 3.62
C GLY A 79 -15.03 21.91 4.49
N GLU A 80 -15.58 20.86 3.88
CA GLU A 80 -16.17 19.72 4.59
C GLU A 80 -15.24 18.50 4.54
N ASP A 81 -15.10 17.81 5.68
CA ASP A 81 -14.29 16.60 5.77
C ASP A 81 -15.09 15.33 5.46
N TYR A 82 -14.46 14.45 4.71
CA TYR A 82 -15.00 13.17 4.27
C TYR A 82 -14.02 12.05 4.58
N THR A 83 -14.56 10.84 4.74
CA THR A 83 -13.77 9.63 4.92
C THR A 83 -14.48 8.44 4.29
N LYS A 84 -13.80 7.30 4.29
CA LYS A 84 -14.29 5.98 3.92
C LYS A 84 -13.57 4.98 4.79
N GLN A 85 -14.28 4.03 5.38
CA GLN A 85 -13.66 2.93 6.13
C GLN A 85 -13.19 1.85 5.15
N PHE A 86 -12.04 2.10 4.51
CA PHE A 86 -11.35 1.10 3.70
C PHE A 86 -10.46 0.24 4.60
N PHE A 87 -9.74 0.86 5.53
CA PHE A 87 -8.95 0.13 6.52
C PHE A 87 -9.79 -0.52 7.62
N PRO A 88 -9.27 -1.57 8.32
CA PRO A 88 -9.85 -2.03 9.57
C PRO A 88 -10.03 -0.89 10.59
N PRO A 89 -11.18 -0.82 11.29
CA PRO A 89 -11.50 0.29 12.21
C PRO A 89 -10.63 0.31 13.47
N ASN A 90 -9.88 -0.75 13.75
CA ASN A 90 -9.03 -0.92 14.92
C ASN A 90 -7.54 -0.65 14.65
N LEU A 91 -7.17 -0.06 13.50
CA LEU A 91 -5.79 0.36 13.23
C LEU A 91 -5.40 1.55 14.10
N ARG A 92 -4.78 1.28 15.25
CA ARG A 92 -4.13 2.33 16.04
C ARG A 92 -2.98 2.90 15.22
N ASN A 93 -2.80 4.22 15.28
CA ASN A 93 -1.72 4.94 14.60
C ASN A 93 -1.64 4.68 13.06
N MET A 94 -2.70 4.18 12.42
CA MET A 94 -2.69 3.84 10.98
C MET A 94 -1.66 2.77 10.59
N GLU A 95 -1.26 1.89 11.51
CA GLU A 95 -0.28 0.83 11.25
C GLU A 95 -0.83 -0.55 11.57
N PHE A 96 -0.27 -1.56 10.90
CA PHE A 96 -0.43 -2.96 11.26
C PHE A 96 0.94 -3.60 11.40
N THR A 97 1.39 -3.69 12.65
CA THR A 97 2.75 -4.11 13.02
C THR A 97 2.92 -5.63 12.97
N PRO A 98 4.15 -6.15 12.86
CA PRO A 98 4.41 -7.58 12.99
C PRO A 98 3.91 -8.15 14.33
N TYR A 99 3.96 -7.40 15.43
CA TYR A 99 3.43 -7.83 16.72
C TYR A 99 1.91 -8.00 16.74
N SER A 100 1.18 -7.08 16.08
CA SER A 100 -0.28 -7.18 15.93
C SER A 100 -0.64 -8.42 15.12
N ALA A 101 0.08 -8.65 14.02
CA ALA A 101 -0.06 -9.82 13.18
C ALA A 101 0.24 -11.14 13.90
N ILE A 102 1.33 -11.23 14.65
CA ILE A 102 1.66 -12.42 15.44
C ILE A 102 0.56 -12.72 16.46
N SER A 103 0.06 -11.70 17.16
CA SER A 103 -1.03 -11.87 18.13
C SER A 103 -2.31 -12.41 17.47
N GLU A 104 -2.68 -11.86 16.30
CA GLU A 104 -3.83 -12.36 15.53
C GLU A 104 -3.59 -13.78 14.99
N MET A 105 -2.38 -14.09 14.53
CA MET A 105 -1.99 -15.41 14.06
C MET A 105 -2.01 -16.46 15.17
N ASP A 106 -1.46 -16.16 16.34
CA ASP A 106 -1.45 -17.05 17.50
C ASP A 106 -2.88 -17.35 17.96
N TYR A 107 -3.74 -16.32 18.00
CA TYR A 107 -5.16 -16.50 18.31
C TYR A 107 -5.88 -17.38 17.26
N ALA A 108 -5.56 -17.19 15.98
CA ALA A 108 -6.20 -17.92 14.88
C ALA A 108 -5.59 -19.31 14.62
N GLY A 109 -4.51 -19.69 15.31
CA GLY A 109 -3.79 -20.94 15.04
C GLY A 109 -3.05 -20.96 13.69
N VAL A 110 -2.57 -19.80 13.23
CA VAL A 110 -1.82 -19.66 11.97
C VAL A 110 -0.31 -19.74 12.24
N ASP A 111 0.33 -20.75 11.65
CA ASP A 111 1.76 -20.99 11.86
C ASP A 111 2.66 -20.00 11.10
N MET A 112 2.32 -19.69 9.85
CA MET A 112 3.14 -18.84 8.98
C MET A 112 2.31 -17.91 8.11
N GLY A 113 2.77 -16.67 7.96
CA GLY A 113 2.19 -15.65 7.10
C GLY A 113 3.14 -15.24 5.97
N LEU A 114 2.63 -15.17 4.74
CA LEU A 114 3.28 -14.43 3.65
C LEU A 114 2.83 -12.97 3.69
N ILE A 115 3.78 -12.06 3.89
CA ILE A 115 3.59 -10.62 3.84
C ILE A 115 3.52 -10.20 2.37
N HIS A 116 2.38 -9.66 1.97
CA HIS A 116 2.14 -9.05 0.67
C HIS A 116 2.57 -7.57 0.70
N THR A 117 2.97 -7.07 -0.45
CA THR A 117 3.26 -5.64 -0.67
C THR A 117 2.23 -5.05 -1.64
N ASP A 118 1.90 -3.79 -1.43
CA ASP A 118 1.01 -3.00 -2.29
C ASP A 118 1.46 -1.54 -2.27
N HIS A 119 1.24 -0.81 -3.36
CA HIS A 119 1.64 0.59 -3.52
C HIS A 119 1.00 1.56 -2.56
N MET A 120 -0.22 1.25 -2.10
CA MET A 120 -0.79 1.97 -0.99
C MET A 120 -0.08 1.61 0.33
N LEU A 121 0.22 0.34 0.60
CA LEU A 121 0.49 -0.13 1.96
C LEU A 121 1.96 -0.05 2.36
N VAL A 122 2.78 -1.01 1.91
CA VAL A 122 4.18 -1.08 2.28
C VAL A 122 5.01 -1.47 1.07
N ARG A 123 6.10 -0.72 0.84
CA ARG A 123 7.10 -1.05 -0.16
C ARG A 123 8.54 -0.96 0.34
N ASP A 124 8.72 -0.54 1.59
CA ASP A 124 10.01 -0.45 2.26
C ASP A 124 10.61 -1.84 2.52
N VAL A 125 11.66 -2.19 1.77
CA VAL A 125 12.36 -3.48 1.90
C VAL A 125 13.09 -3.63 3.22
N GLU A 126 13.52 -2.53 3.86
CA GLU A 126 14.17 -2.59 5.18
C GLU A 126 13.15 -2.93 6.27
N PHE A 127 11.97 -2.32 6.22
CA PHE A 127 10.86 -2.69 7.13
C PHE A 127 10.47 -4.16 6.95
N LEU A 128 10.34 -4.61 5.70
CA LEU A 128 10.01 -6.01 5.40
C LEU A 128 11.09 -6.97 5.89
N SER A 129 12.37 -6.60 5.71
CA SER A 129 13.52 -7.35 6.22
C SER A 129 13.51 -7.45 7.74
N LYS A 130 13.22 -6.35 8.44
CA LYS A 130 13.05 -6.33 9.91
C LYS A 130 11.95 -7.28 10.37
N CYS A 131 10.80 -7.31 9.67
CA CYS A 131 9.70 -8.22 10.03
C CYS A 131 10.12 -9.69 9.94
N VAL A 132 10.80 -10.10 8.86
CA VAL A 132 11.24 -11.50 8.68
C VAL A 132 12.48 -11.85 9.49
N THR A 133 13.26 -10.86 9.93
CA THR A 133 14.39 -11.07 10.85
C THR A 133 13.91 -11.25 12.28
N GLU A 134 12.92 -10.46 12.69
CA GLU A 134 12.32 -10.53 14.03
C GLU A 134 11.54 -11.85 14.24
N PHE A 135 10.77 -12.27 13.23
CA PHE A 135 9.95 -13.49 13.30
C PHE A 135 10.23 -14.46 12.14
N PRO A 136 11.44 -15.05 12.05
CA PRO A 136 11.92 -15.76 10.86
C PRO A 136 11.19 -17.07 10.55
N SER A 137 10.59 -17.70 11.56
CA SER A 137 9.77 -18.91 11.40
C SER A 137 8.30 -18.59 11.13
N ARG A 138 7.85 -17.35 11.37
CA ARG A 138 6.44 -16.96 11.28
C ARG A 138 6.16 -16.12 10.03
N PHE A 139 7.15 -15.41 9.50
CA PHE A 139 6.97 -14.57 8.31
C PHE A 139 7.86 -14.94 7.15
N LYS A 140 7.26 -14.87 5.96
CA LYS A 140 7.92 -14.74 4.66
C LYS A 140 7.43 -13.46 4.02
N THR A 141 8.20 -12.89 3.09
CA THR A 141 7.80 -11.63 2.45
C THR A 141 8.28 -11.53 1.02
N MET A 142 7.66 -10.63 0.25
CA MET A 142 7.94 -10.41 -1.16
C MET A 142 8.64 -9.06 -1.38
N VAL A 143 9.57 -8.99 -2.33
CA VAL A 143 10.18 -7.75 -2.81
C VAL A 143 9.19 -7.04 -3.75
N PRO A 144 8.83 -5.78 -3.50
CA PRO A 144 8.00 -4.99 -4.41
C PRO A 144 8.81 -4.52 -5.62
N VAL A 145 8.25 -4.72 -6.81
CA VAL A 145 8.82 -4.20 -8.07
C VAL A 145 8.33 -2.77 -8.30
N ASP A 146 9.15 -1.92 -8.91
CA ASP A 146 8.76 -0.60 -9.41
C ASP A 146 8.27 -0.75 -10.87
N GLU A 147 7.08 -1.32 -11.07
CA GLU A 147 6.64 -1.80 -12.40
C GLU A 147 6.56 -0.71 -13.47
N TRP A 148 6.26 0.53 -13.07
CA TRP A 148 6.19 1.67 -13.97
C TRP A 148 7.55 2.07 -14.59
N ASP A 149 8.66 1.60 -14.00
CA ASP A 149 10.01 2.03 -14.37
C ASP A 149 10.84 0.90 -14.99
N ILE A 150 10.23 -0.28 -15.22
CA ILE A 150 10.92 -1.45 -15.79
C ILE A 150 11.56 -1.12 -17.13
N GLU A 151 10.89 -0.38 -18.01
CA GLU A 151 11.42 -0.08 -19.35
C GLU A 151 12.63 0.86 -19.34
N ASN A 152 12.67 1.80 -18.38
CA ASN A 152 13.71 2.82 -18.35
C ASN A 152 14.87 2.43 -17.43
N ASN A 153 14.60 1.61 -16.41
CA ASN A 153 15.52 1.34 -15.31
C ASN A 153 15.53 -0.16 -14.90
N CYS A 154 15.38 -1.08 -15.87
CA CYS A 154 15.34 -2.53 -15.64
C CYS A 154 16.51 -3.03 -14.78
N ASP A 155 17.75 -2.64 -15.13
CA ASP A 155 18.95 -3.10 -14.43
C ASP A 155 18.96 -2.65 -12.97
N LYS A 156 18.58 -1.40 -12.69
CA LYS A 156 18.47 -0.87 -11.33
C LYS A 156 17.40 -1.59 -10.51
N ILE A 157 16.28 -1.95 -11.14
CA ILE A 157 15.23 -2.75 -10.51
C ILE A 157 15.79 -4.15 -10.20
N LEU A 158 16.49 -4.78 -11.15
CA LEU A 158 17.10 -6.09 -10.95
C LEU A 158 18.13 -6.07 -9.81
N GLU A 159 18.98 -5.04 -9.73
CA GLU A 159 19.92 -4.84 -8.63
C GLU A 159 19.20 -4.79 -7.28
N LYS A 160 18.13 -3.99 -7.17
CA LYS A 160 17.28 -3.92 -5.97
C LYS A 160 16.68 -5.28 -5.61
N LEU A 161 16.19 -6.04 -6.59
CA LEU A 161 15.62 -7.37 -6.36
C LEU A 161 16.67 -8.35 -5.84
N ILE A 162 17.84 -8.38 -6.47
CA ILE A 162 18.96 -9.24 -6.06
C ILE A 162 19.41 -8.88 -4.64
N TYR A 163 19.63 -7.59 -4.37
CA TYR A 163 20.00 -7.10 -3.04
C TYR A 163 18.96 -7.49 -1.99
N SER A 164 17.67 -7.29 -2.27
CA SER A 164 16.60 -7.58 -1.33
C SER A 164 16.50 -9.08 -1.00
N ILE A 165 16.74 -9.95 -1.97
CA ILE A 165 16.71 -11.40 -1.74
C ILE A 165 17.97 -11.88 -1.03
N LYS A 166 19.16 -11.46 -1.50
CA LYS A 166 20.44 -11.97 -1.01
C LYS A 166 20.86 -11.37 0.32
N GLU A 167 20.68 -10.06 0.48
CA GLU A 167 21.21 -9.31 1.62
C GLU A 167 20.14 -9.04 2.69
N LEU A 168 18.88 -8.85 2.27
CA LEU A 168 17.79 -8.53 3.18
C LEU A 168 16.88 -9.73 3.53
N ASN A 169 17.16 -10.91 2.95
CA ASN A 169 16.41 -12.15 3.19
C ASN A 169 14.91 -12.04 2.86
N LEU A 170 14.55 -11.33 1.79
CA LEU A 170 13.21 -11.38 1.22
C LEU A 170 13.07 -12.63 0.33
N HIS A 171 11.86 -13.18 0.22
CA HIS A 171 11.67 -14.59 -0.17
C HIS A 171 10.99 -14.81 -1.53
N ALA A 172 10.38 -13.78 -2.10
CA ALA A 172 9.69 -13.85 -3.39
C ALA A 172 9.64 -12.48 -4.05
N ILE A 173 9.21 -12.40 -5.31
CA ILE A 173 9.04 -11.14 -6.05
C ILE A 173 7.55 -10.87 -6.26
N LYS A 174 7.08 -9.67 -5.93
CA LYS A 174 5.70 -9.26 -6.14
C LYS A 174 5.60 -8.29 -7.31
N PHE A 175 4.90 -8.75 -8.35
CA PHE A 175 4.44 -7.89 -9.45
C PHE A 175 2.99 -7.47 -9.24
N HIS A 176 2.68 -6.25 -9.67
CA HIS A 176 1.35 -5.71 -9.88
C HIS A 176 1.09 -5.57 -11.39
N PRO A 177 0.58 -6.62 -12.07
CA PRO A 177 0.45 -6.63 -13.54
C PRO A 177 -0.36 -5.47 -14.10
N SER A 178 -1.27 -4.90 -13.30
CA SER A 178 -2.06 -3.76 -13.73
C SER A 178 -1.20 -2.51 -14.00
N LEU A 179 -0.02 -2.37 -13.39
CA LEU A 179 0.88 -1.22 -13.54
C LEU A 179 1.89 -1.38 -14.68
N VAL A 180 1.97 -2.57 -15.27
CA VAL A 180 2.68 -2.78 -16.52
C VAL A 180 1.91 -2.07 -17.64
N LYS A 181 2.62 -1.42 -18.58
CA LYS A 181 1.97 -0.77 -19.72
C LYS A 181 1.18 -1.76 -20.55
N ASP A 182 0.06 -1.32 -21.10
CA ASP A 182 -0.87 -2.19 -21.83
C ASP A 182 -0.22 -2.82 -23.08
N GLU A 183 0.75 -2.15 -23.70
CA GLU A 183 1.51 -2.69 -24.84
C GLU A 183 2.29 -3.98 -24.52
N HIS A 184 2.67 -4.18 -23.25
CA HIS A 184 3.35 -5.40 -22.79
C HIS A 184 2.39 -6.47 -22.28
N LYS A 185 1.10 -6.17 -22.15
CA LYS A 185 0.09 -7.15 -21.76
C LYS A 185 -0.32 -7.95 -22.98
N LYS A 186 0.34 -9.08 -23.22
CA LYS A 186 -0.16 -10.07 -24.18
C LYS A 186 -1.58 -10.49 -23.78
N ASN A 187 -2.48 -10.58 -24.75
CA ASN A 187 -3.78 -11.20 -24.53
C ASN A 187 -3.58 -12.72 -24.44
N TRP A 188 -3.45 -13.25 -23.22
CA TRP A 188 -3.28 -14.69 -23.00
C TRP A 188 -4.56 -15.50 -23.29
N ALA A 189 -5.69 -14.84 -23.61
CA ALA A 189 -6.94 -15.49 -23.99
C ALA A 189 -7.03 -15.81 -25.49
N SER A 190 -6.03 -15.45 -26.30
CA SER A 190 -5.98 -15.80 -27.74
C SER A 190 -5.23 -17.11 -28.02
N GLY A 191 -5.16 -18.00 -27.03
CA GLY A 191 -4.62 -19.36 -27.18
C GLY A 191 -5.62 -20.29 -27.84
#